data_AF-A0A1Q5R405-F1
#
_entry.id   AF-A0A1Q5R405-F1
#
_cell.length_a   1.000
_cell.length_b   1.000
_cell.length_c   1.000
_cell.angle_alpha   90.00
_cell.angle_beta   90.00
_cell.angle_gamma   90.00
#
_symmetry.space_group_name_H-M   'P 1'
#
loop_
_entity.id
_entity.type
_entity.pdbx_description
1 polymer ?
#
loop_
_entity_poly.entity_id
_entity_poly.type
_entity_poly.pdbx_seq_one_letter_code
_entity_poly.pdbx_strand_id
1 'polypeptide(L)'
;MSGPTSCFKERGRHDRYKPQPSAEVVIPTADVSLLDQILVETKITPHDEGYDLARRGVAAFVAELIKPNSTSEQVNNALVDRMIAEIDRKISAQLDAVLHTDEFQQLKSVWRGLKFMVDRTDFRQNTKIEILSVSKDELLADFEGILAIPARAADVQRHPEHYFSII
;
A
#
# COMPACT_ATOMS: atom_id res chain seq x y z
N MET A 1 37.93 -39.96 71.12
CA MET A 1 38.71 -40.83 70.21
C MET A 1 38.03 -40.80 68.85
N SER A 2 38.83 -40.68 67.79
CA SER A 2 38.51 -40.59 66.36
C SER A 2 37.81 -39.33 65.85
N GLY A 3 38.54 -38.64 64.97
CA GLY A 3 38.12 -37.49 64.19
C GLY A 3 37.48 -37.86 62.83
N PRO A 4 37.60 -37.00 61.80
CA PRO A 4 36.55 -36.70 60.81
C PRO A 4 36.79 -37.30 59.41
N THR A 5 35.77 -37.31 58.54
CA THR A 5 35.90 -37.41 57.06
C THR A 5 34.54 -37.10 56.42
N SER A 6 34.34 -36.41 55.31
CA SER A 6 35.05 -35.35 54.58
C SER A 6 34.00 -34.73 53.65
N CYS A 7 34.10 -33.41 53.51
CA CYS A 7 33.61 -32.59 52.41
C CYS A 7 33.83 -33.23 51.02
N PHE A 8 32.84 -33.16 50.12
CA PHE A 8 33.06 -32.99 48.67
C PHE A 8 31.79 -32.58 47.88
N LYS A 9 31.70 -31.28 47.54
CA LYS A 9 31.49 -30.71 46.18
C LYS A 9 30.26 -31.20 45.36
N GLU A 10 29.32 -30.37 44.88
CA GLU A 10 29.51 -29.35 43.83
C GLU A 10 28.23 -28.54 43.49
N ARG A 11 28.46 -27.24 43.25
CA ARG A 11 27.93 -26.40 42.15
C ARG A 11 26.43 -26.05 42.10
N GLY A 12 26.18 -24.75 42.29
CA GLY A 12 25.84 -23.91 41.14
C GLY A 12 24.52 -23.14 41.16
N ARG A 13 24.67 -21.81 41.31
CA ARG A 13 23.85 -20.74 40.70
C ARG A 13 22.59 -20.30 41.44
N HIS A 14 22.80 -19.25 42.24
CA HIS A 14 21.82 -18.21 42.56
C HIS A 14 21.09 -17.75 41.30
N ASP A 15 19.75 -17.70 41.34
CA ASP A 15 19.04 -16.58 40.72
C ASP A 15 17.93 -16.08 41.64
N ARG A 16 18.03 -14.78 41.92
CA ARG A 16 17.19 -14.01 42.83
C ARG A 16 15.89 -13.65 42.10
N TYR A 17 14.75 -14.08 42.62
CA TYR A 17 13.50 -13.37 42.33
C TYR A 17 13.22 -12.39 43.47
N LYS A 18 13.69 -11.14 43.30
CA LYS A 18 13.21 -9.99 44.07
C LYS A 18 11.95 -9.47 43.37
N PRO A 19 10.80 -9.36 44.05
CA PRO A 19 9.68 -8.62 43.50
C PRO A 19 10.09 -7.14 43.40
N GLN A 20 10.04 -6.59 42.19
CA GLN A 20 10.28 -5.17 41.94
C GLN A 20 9.00 -4.39 42.30
N PRO A 21 9.10 -3.23 42.98
CA PRO A 21 7.97 -2.37 43.19
C PRO A 21 7.48 -1.81 41.85
N SER A 22 6.16 -1.76 41.72
CA SER A 22 5.39 -1.22 40.60
C SER A 22 6.01 0.07 40.07
N ALA A 23 6.29 0.10 38.77
CA ALA A 23 6.66 1.32 38.07
C ALA A 23 5.51 2.32 38.21
N GLU A 24 5.74 3.36 39.00
CA GLU A 24 4.86 4.51 39.08
C GLU A 24 4.94 5.25 37.74
N VAL A 25 3.84 5.21 36.99
CA VAL A 25 3.68 5.96 35.75
C VAL A 25 3.58 7.44 36.14
N VAL A 26 4.70 8.14 36.05
CA VAL A 26 4.74 9.60 36.16
C VAL A 26 4.06 10.16 34.92
N ILE A 27 2.79 10.54 35.05
CA ILE A 27 2.09 11.33 34.04
C ILE A 27 2.67 12.75 34.14
N PRO A 28 3.28 13.31 33.08
CA PRO A 28 3.63 14.71 33.10
C PRO A 28 2.31 15.49 33.11
N THR A 29 2.11 16.30 34.15
CA THR A 29 1.10 17.37 34.17
C THR A 29 1.48 18.42 33.13
N ALA A 30 1.28 18.09 31.86
CA ALA A 30 1.08 19.07 30.83
C ALA A 30 -0.40 19.44 30.90
N ASP A 31 -0.69 20.74 30.95
CA ASP A 31 -2.04 21.29 30.84
C ASP A 31 -2.87 20.45 29.87
N VAL A 32 -4.02 19.96 30.31
CA VAL A 32 -4.96 19.23 29.46
C VAL A 32 -5.12 20.07 28.20
N SER A 33 -4.61 19.58 27.07
CA SER A 33 -4.50 20.41 25.87
C SER A 33 -5.90 20.89 25.54
N LEU A 34 -6.09 22.19 25.30
CA LEU A 34 -7.39 22.73 24.89
C LEU A 34 -8.00 21.93 23.72
N LEU A 35 -7.15 21.37 22.87
CA LEU A 35 -7.53 20.47 21.80
C LEU A 35 -8.11 19.15 22.32
N ASP A 36 -7.49 18.54 23.34
CA ASP A 36 -7.98 17.30 23.95
C ASP A 36 -9.31 17.54 24.68
N GLN A 37 -9.51 18.72 25.29
CA GLN A 37 -10.78 19.11 25.90
C GLN A 37 -11.90 19.27 24.86
N ILE A 38 -11.62 19.86 23.69
CA ILE A 38 -12.57 19.96 22.58
C ILE A 38 -12.93 18.58 22.02
N LEU A 39 -11.97 17.65 21.98
CA LEU A 39 -12.23 16.27 21.52
C LEU A 39 -13.13 15.47 22.47
N VAL A 40 -13.00 15.68 23.78
CA VAL A 40 -13.91 15.07 24.75
C VAL A 40 -15.35 15.59 24.58
N GLU A 41 -15.51 16.88 24.30
CA GLU A 41 -16.83 17.49 24.04
C GLU A 41 -17.49 16.93 22.77
N THR A 42 -16.70 16.54 21.76
CA THR A 42 -17.20 15.87 20.55
C THR A 42 -17.46 14.37 20.74
N LYS A 43 -17.41 13.87 21.99
CA LYS A 43 -17.57 12.46 22.40
C LYS A 43 -16.53 11.50 21.82
N ILE A 44 -15.37 12.01 21.40
CA ILE A 44 -14.26 11.19 20.92
C ILE A 44 -13.26 11.01 22.07
N THR A 45 -13.11 9.78 22.53
CA THR A 45 -12.21 9.48 23.64
C THR A 45 -10.81 9.12 23.13
N PRO A 46 -9.75 9.33 23.94
CA PRO A 46 -8.38 8.90 23.59
C PRO A 46 -8.21 7.41 23.30
N HIS A 47 -9.23 6.59 23.58
CA HIS A 47 -9.21 5.15 23.34
C HIS A 47 -9.92 4.75 22.04
N ASP A 48 -10.56 5.69 21.33
CA ASP A 48 -11.21 5.42 20.06
C ASP A 48 -10.18 5.39 18.92
N GLU A 49 -10.33 4.44 17.98
CA GLU A 49 -9.44 4.29 16.81
C GLU A 49 -9.35 5.56 15.96
N GLY A 50 -10.35 6.45 16.06
CA GLY A 50 -10.42 7.72 15.35
C GLY A 50 -9.80 8.92 16.07
N TYR A 51 -9.31 8.78 17.31
CA TYR A 51 -8.86 9.92 18.12
C TYR A 51 -7.74 10.72 17.45
N ASP A 52 -6.70 10.05 16.97
CA ASP A 52 -5.57 10.71 16.32
C ASP A 52 -5.95 11.40 15.01
N LEU A 53 -6.90 10.83 14.27
CA LEU A 53 -7.43 11.42 13.05
C LEU A 53 -8.25 12.67 13.35
N ALA A 54 -9.15 12.58 14.34
CA ALA A 54 -9.96 13.70 14.80
C ALA A 54 -9.09 14.84 15.35
N ARG A 55 -8.07 14.51 16.14
CA ARG A 55 -7.14 15.50 16.73
C ARG A 55 -6.40 16.28 15.65
N ARG A 56 -5.89 15.60 14.61
CA ARG A 56 -5.26 16.25 13.46
C ARG A 56 -6.26 17.10 12.67
N GLY A 57 -7.48 16.61 12.45
CA GLY A 57 -8.53 17.33 11.75
C GLY A 57 -8.93 18.63 12.45
N VAL A 58 -9.20 18.57 13.76
CA VAL A 58 -9.56 19.74 14.57
C VAL A 58 -8.40 20.73 14.66
N ALA A 59 -7.16 20.26 14.84
CA ALA A 59 -5.99 21.13 14.86
C ALA A 59 -5.79 21.89 13.53
N ALA A 60 -5.94 21.19 12.39
CA ALA A 60 -5.85 21.81 11.07
C ALA A 60 -7.00 22.81 10.82
N PHE A 61 -8.21 22.49 11.28
CA PHE A 61 -9.37 23.37 11.18
C PHE A 61 -9.20 24.66 11.99
N VAL A 62 -8.77 24.55 13.25
CA VAL A 62 -8.49 25.72 14.11
C VAL A 62 -7.37 26.58 13.53
N ALA A 63 -6.31 25.96 12.98
CA ALA A 63 -5.24 26.70 12.31
C ALA A 63 -5.75 27.49 11.08
N GLU A 64 -6.72 26.94 10.34
CA GLU A 64 -7.36 27.63 9.21
C GLU A 64 -8.24 28.80 9.66
N LEU A 65 -8.99 28.63 10.75
CA LEU A 65 -9.84 29.67 11.34
C LEU A 65 -9.07 30.82 12.00
N ILE A 66 -7.79 30.66 12.30
CA ILE A 66 -6.95 31.72 12.89
C ILE A 66 -6.27 32.56 11.79
N LYS A 67 -6.32 32.14 10.52
CA LYS A 67 -5.76 32.93 9.42
C LYS A 67 -6.49 34.26 9.29
N PRO A 68 -5.78 35.39 9.11
CA PRO A 68 -6.31 36.76 9.22
C PRO A 68 -7.41 37.14 8.21
N ASN A 69 -7.78 36.23 7.31
CA ASN A 69 -8.81 36.44 6.28
C ASN A 69 -10.15 35.76 6.63
N SER A 70 -10.24 35.08 7.78
CA SER A 70 -11.48 34.50 8.28
C SER A 70 -12.27 35.58 9.02
N THR A 71 -13.30 36.09 8.33
CA THR A 71 -14.23 37.06 8.89
C THR A 71 -14.91 36.49 10.13
N SER A 72 -15.18 37.35 11.10
CA SER A 72 -15.73 37.09 12.44
C SER A 72 -17.18 36.56 12.45
N GLU A 73 -17.54 35.72 11.50
CA GLU A 73 -18.82 35.02 11.45
C GLU A 73 -18.71 33.74 12.28
N GLN A 74 -19.72 33.46 13.11
CA GLN A 74 -19.83 32.18 13.80
C GLN A 74 -19.60 31.02 12.81
N VAL A 75 -18.91 29.97 13.26
CA VAL A 75 -18.71 28.75 12.49
C VAL A 75 -20.09 28.15 12.19
N ASN A 76 -20.60 28.46 11.01
CA ASN A 76 -21.87 27.96 10.49
C ASN A 76 -21.62 26.75 9.61
N ASN A 77 -22.58 25.82 9.53
CA ASN A 77 -22.51 24.67 8.62
C ASN A 77 -22.20 25.12 7.17
N ALA A 78 -22.74 26.26 6.74
CA ALA A 78 -22.48 26.84 5.42
C ALA A 78 -21.01 27.29 5.18
N LEU A 79 -20.21 27.53 6.22
CA LEU A 79 -18.78 27.77 6.09
C LEU A 79 -18.03 26.45 5.90
N VAL A 80 -18.41 25.41 6.64
CA VAL A 80 -17.87 24.05 6.51
C VAL A 80 -18.14 23.50 5.11
N ASP A 81 -19.37 23.63 4.61
CA ASP A 81 -19.72 23.20 3.24
C ASP A 81 -18.91 23.92 2.17
N ARG A 82 -18.64 25.22 2.36
CA ARG A 82 -17.75 25.99 1.47
C ARG A 82 -16.31 25.47 1.50
N MET A 83 -15.79 25.17 2.69
CA MET A 83 -14.44 24.60 2.84
C MET A 83 -14.33 23.20 2.21
N ILE A 84 -15.36 22.35 2.37
CA ILE A 84 -15.43 21.03 1.73
C ILE A 84 -15.44 21.19 0.21
N ALA A 85 -16.28 22.08 -0.34
CA ALA A 85 -16.34 22.33 -1.78
C ALA A 85 -15.00 22.83 -2.35
N GLU A 86 -14.25 23.66 -1.62
CA GLU A 86 -12.92 24.09 -2.02
C GLU A 86 -11.92 22.93 -2.04
N ILE A 87 -11.98 22.03 -1.05
CA ILE A 87 -11.15 20.82 -1.01
C ILE A 87 -11.49 19.90 -2.18
N ASP A 88 -12.77 19.62 -2.40
CA ASP A 88 -13.24 18.79 -3.51
C ASP A 88 -12.81 19.36 -4.86
N ARG A 89 -12.86 20.69 -5.01
CA ARG A 89 -12.36 21.36 -6.23
C ARG A 89 -10.86 21.15 -6.41
N LYS A 90 -10.05 21.27 -5.36
CA LYS A 90 -8.60 21.05 -5.43
C LYS A 90 -8.26 19.60 -5.76
N ILE A 91 -8.93 18.65 -5.13
CA ILE A 91 -8.76 17.22 -5.38
C ILE A 91 -9.19 16.88 -6.81
N SER A 92 -10.35 17.38 -7.24
CA SER A 92 -10.86 17.16 -8.60
C SER A 92 -9.89 17.72 -9.64
N ALA A 93 -9.35 18.93 -9.44
CA ALA A 93 -8.38 19.50 -10.37
C ALA A 93 -7.08 18.68 -10.46
N GLN A 94 -6.59 18.16 -9.34
CA GLN A 94 -5.41 17.28 -9.32
C GLN A 94 -5.69 15.95 -10.00
N LEU A 95 -6.84 15.34 -9.70
CA LEU A 95 -7.26 14.09 -10.31
C LEU A 95 -7.46 14.25 -11.82
N ASP A 96 -8.12 15.32 -12.25
CA ASP A 96 -8.30 15.63 -13.67
C ASP A 96 -6.96 15.78 -14.38
N ALA A 97 -5.98 16.46 -13.77
CA ALA A 97 -4.65 16.58 -14.35
C ALA A 97 -3.98 15.20 -14.57
N VAL A 98 -4.10 14.29 -13.60
CA VAL A 98 -3.56 12.92 -13.72
C VAL A 98 -4.33 12.11 -14.78
N LEU A 99 -5.67 12.19 -14.76
CA LEU A 99 -6.52 11.42 -15.65
C LEU A 99 -6.45 11.87 -17.11
N HIS A 100 -6.12 13.13 -17.38
CA HIS A 100 -6.00 13.68 -18.74
C HIS A 100 -4.59 13.56 -19.34
N THR A 101 -3.67 12.87 -18.66
CA THR A 101 -2.38 12.53 -19.28
C THR A 101 -2.58 11.51 -20.41
N ASP A 102 -1.89 11.72 -21.54
CA ASP A 102 -2.02 10.86 -22.72
C ASP A 102 -1.66 9.39 -22.42
N GLU A 103 -0.62 9.18 -21.62
CA GLU A 103 -0.17 7.85 -21.19
C GLU A 103 -1.26 7.12 -20.41
N PHE A 104 -1.90 7.79 -19.44
CA PHE A 104 -2.97 7.19 -18.65
C PHE A 104 -4.23 6.93 -19.50
N GLN A 105 -4.56 7.82 -20.43
CA GLN A 105 -5.68 7.63 -21.35
C GLN A 105 -5.47 6.44 -22.29
N GLN A 106 -4.25 6.26 -22.80
CA GLN A 106 -3.89 5.11 -23.63
C GLN A 106 -4.03 3.81 -22.84
N LEU A 107 -3.46 3.75 -21.64
CA LEU A 107 -3.59 2.60 -20.75
C LEU A 107 -5.06 2.32 -20.41
N LYS A 108 -5.82 3.35 -20.01
CA LYS A 108 -7.25 3.24 -19.71
C LYS A 108 -8.08 2.77 -20.91
N SER A 109 -7.73 3.18 -22.12
CA SER A 109 -8.38 2.72 -23.35
C SER A 109 -8.17 1.22 -23.56
N VAL A 110 -6.94 0.73 -23.38
CA VAL A 110 -6.61 -0.70 -23.47
C VAL A 110 -7.38 -1.51 -22.42
N TRP A 111 -7.38 -1.10 -21.16
CA TRP A 111 -8.09 -1.81 -20.10
C TRP A 111 -9.62 -1.76 -20.26
N ARG A 112 -10.19 -0.65 -20.74
CA ARG A 112 -11.62 -0.60 -21.06
C ARG A 112 -11.96 -1.49 -22.26
N GLY A 113 -11.09 -1.57 -23.26
CA GLY A 113 -11.24 -2.48 -24.40
C GLY A 113 -11.19 -3.94 -23.96
N LEU A 114 -10.22 -4.30 -23.12
CA LEU A 114 -10.12 -5.64 -22.54
C LEU A 114 -11.35 -5.99 -21.70
N LYS A 115 -11.79 -5.08 -20.82
CA LYS A 115 -13.01 -5.27 -20.04
C LYS A 115 -14.23 -5.45 -20.95
N PHE A 116 -14.35 -4.68 -22.02
CA PHE A 116 -15.42 -4.85 -23.00
C PHE A 116 -15.39 -6.24 -23.66
N MET A 117 -14.21 -6.77 -24.02
CA MET A 117 -14.07 -8.13 -24.55
C MET A 117 -14.48 -9.20 -23.52
N VAL A 118 -14.01 -9.06 -22.28
CA VAL A 118 -14.35 -9.99 -21.19
C VAL A 118 -15.85 -9.99 -20.92
N ASP A 119 -16.47 -8.81 -20.83
CA ASP A 119 -17.90 -8.66 -20.54
C ASP A 119 -18.81 -9.23 -21.66
N ARG A 120 -18.29 -9.36 -22.89
CA ARG A 120 -19.02 -9.90 -24.05
C ARG A 120 -18.71 -11.37 -24.35
N THR A 121 -17.73 -11.96 -23.69
CA THR A 121 -17.33 -13.35 -23.91
C THR A 121 -18.09 -14.29 -22.99
N ASP A 122 -18.77 -15.29 -23.56
CA ASP A 122 -19.41 -16.34 -22.77
C ASP A 122 -18.38 -17.42 -22.37
N PHE A 123 -17.87 -17.33 -21.14
CA PHE A 123 -16.92 -18.30 -20.59
C PHE A 123 -17.53 -19.70 -20.36
N ARG A 124 -18.86 -19.86 -20.44
CA ARG A 124 -19.51 -21.17 -20.32
C ARG A 124 -19.26 -22.08 -21.53
N GLN A 125 -18.81 -21.50 -22.64
CA GLN A 125 -18.46 -22.21 -23.87
C GLN A 125 -16.98 -22.65 -23.91
N ASN A 126 -16.34 -22.85 -22.74
CA ASN A 126 -14.92 -23.22 -22.62
C ASN A 126 -13.98 -22.26 -23.37
N THR A 127 -14.31 -20.97 -23.40
CA THR A 127 -13.47 -19.94 -24.01
C THR A 127 -12.45 -19.45 -22.98
N LYS A 128 -11.17 -19.35 -23.38
CA LYS A 128 -10.09 -18.83 -22.55
C LYS A 128 -9.49 -17.58 -23.19
N ILE A 129 -9.17 -16.59 -22.37
CA ILE A 129 -8.51 -15.36 -22.80
C ILE A 129 -7.15 -15.34 -22.09
N GLU A 130 -6.08 -15.26 -22.88
CA GLU A 130 -4.72 -15.08 -22.39
C GLU A 130 -4.27 -13.67 -22.74
N ILE A 131 -3.62 -13.00 -21.78
CA ILE A 131 -3.19 -11.61 -21.93
C ILE A 131 -1.67 -11.59 -21.87
N LEU A 132 -1.06 -11.02 -22.90
CA LEU A 132 0.37 -10.78 -22.97
C LEU A 132 0.62 -9.27 -22.98
N SER A 133 1.39 -8.79 -21.99
CA SER A 133 1.79 -7.40 -21.90
C SER A 133 3.12 -7.19 -22.61
N VAL A 134 3.08 -6.68 -23.84
CA VAL A 134 4.26 -6.34 -24.65
C VAL A 134 4.03 -5.03 -25.38
N SER A 135 5.10 -4.27 -25.63
CA SER A 135 5.02 -3.09 -26.47
C SER A 135 4.99 -3.47 -27.95
N LYS A 136 4.46 -2.58 -28.81
CA LYS A 136 4.43 -2.83 -30.26
C LYS A 136 5.83 -2.99 -30.85
N ASP A 137 6.77 -2.19 -30.38
CA ASP A 137 8.14 -2.16 -30.90
C ASP A 137 8.93 -3.40 -30.48
N GLU A 138 8.70 -3.88 -29.25
CA GLU A 138 9.25 -5.15 -28.76
C GLU A 138 8.72 -6.34 -29.57
N LEU A 139 7.41 -6.40 -29.79
CA LEU A 139 6.79 -7.45 -30.62
C LEU A 139 7.35 -7.42 -32.07
N LEU A 140 7.59 -6.23 -32.61
CA LEU A 140 8.14 -6.06 -33.95
C LEU A 140 9.61 -6.50 -34.02
N ALA A 141 10.43 -6.12 -33.05
CA ALA A 141 11.81 -6.56 -32.94
C ALA A 141 11.92 -8.09 -32.82
N ASP A 142 11.02 -8.71 -32.05
CA ASP A 142 10.94 -10.16 -31.93
C ASP A 142 10.62 -10.82 -33.29
N PHE A 143 9.68 -10.27 -34.07
CA PHE A 143 9.38 -10.80 -35.41
C PHE A 143 10.54 -10.65 -36.40
N GLU A 144 11.27 -9.54 -36.35
CA GLU A 144 12.44 -9.31 -37.20
C GLU A 144 13.60 -10.26 -36.85
N GLY A 145 13.83 -10.51 -35.55
CA GLY A 145 14.83 -11.47 -35.06
C GLY A 145 14.51 -12.92 -35.43
N ILE A 146 13.22 -13.29 -35.46
CA ILE A 146 12.77 -14.63 -35.88
C ILE A 146 12.91 -14.81 -37.40
N LEU A 147 12.63 -13.79 -38.21
CA LEU A 147 12.82 -13.84 -39.67
C LEU A 147 14.30 -13.84 -40.07
N ALA A 148 15.17 -13.31 -39.21
CA ALA A 148 16.61 -13.48 -39.28
C ALA A 148 17.06 -14.85 -38.74
N ILE A 149 16.38 -15.94 -39.14
CA ILE A 149 16.95 -17.30 -38.97
C ILE A 149 18.31 -17.28 -39.67
N PRO A 150 19.43 -17.54 -38.97
CA PRO A 150 20.68 -17.71 -39.67
C PRO A 150 20.50 -18.93 -40.59
N ALA A 151 20.63 -18.72 -41.90
CA ALA A 151 20.74 -19.75 -42.93
C ALA A 151 21.94 -20.71 -42.73
N ARG A 152 22.50 -20.77 -41.52
CA ARG A 152 23.71 -21.50 -41.15
C ARG A 152 23.45 -22.77 -40.34
N ALA A 153 22.20 -23.12 -40.06
CA ALA A 153 21.83 -24.41 -39.47
C ALA A 153 21.42 -25.48 -40.51
N ALA A 154 21.69 -25.26 -41.81
CA ALA A 154 21.45 -26.26 -42.85
C ALA A 154 22.67 -27.15 -43.17
N ASP A 155 23.86 -26.84 -42.62
CA ASP A 155 25.07 -27.67 -42.76
C ASP A 155 25.32 -28.50 -41.50
N VAL A 156 24.36 -29.38 -41.17
CA VAL A 156 24.65 -30.58 -40.38
C VAL A 156 24.35 -31.78 -41.27
N GLN A 157 25.43 -32.22 -41.94
CA GLN A 157 25.70 -33.61 -42.29
C GLN A 157 24.55 -34.39 -42.97
N ARG A 158 24.36 -34.14 -44.27
CA ARG A 158 23.62 -35.04 -45.16
C ARG A 158 24.45 -36.31 -45.40
N HIS A 159 24.33 -37.29 -44.51
CA HIS A 159 24.73 -38.68 -44.80
C HIS A 159 23.60 -39.38 -45.55
N PRO A 160 23.81 -39.91 -46.76
CA PRO A 160 22.81 -40.73 -47.43
C PRO A 160 22.87 -42.16 -46.88
N GLU A 161 21.77 -42.89 -47.08
CA GLU A 161 21.55 -44.30 -46.74
C GLU A 161 21.20 -44.55 -45.27
N HIS A 162 19.89 -44.68 -45.00
CA HIS A 162 19.28 -45.90 -44.44
C HIS A 162 17.76 -45.69 -44.37
N TYR A 163 17.05 -46.30 -45.31
CA TYR A 163 15.60 -46.50 -45.26
C TYR A 163 15.30 -47.38 -44.03
N PHE A 164 14.66 -46.82 -43.00
CA PHE A 164 14.06 -47.63 -41.94
C PHE A 164 12.54 -47.64 -42.11
N SER A 165 12.06 -48.81 -42.52
CA SER A 165 10.66 -49.23 -42.48
C SER A 165 10.16 -49.21 -41.04
N ILE A 166 9.00 -48.61 -40.79
CA ILE A 166 8.29 -48.76 -39.50
C ILE A 166 7.04 -49.59 -39.74
N ILE A 167 7.05 -50.80 -39.16
CA ILE A 167 5.90 -51.36 -38.44
C ILE A 167 6.10 -50.94 -36.98
#